data_AF-A0A7C4IP34-F1
#
_entry.id   AF-A0A7C4IP34-F1
#
_cell.length_a   1.000
_cell.length_b   1.000
_cell.length_c   1.000
_cell.angle_alpha   90.00
_cell.angle_beta   90.00
_cell.angle_gamma   90.00
#
_symmetry.space_group_name_H-M   'P 1'
#
loop_
_entity.id
_entity.type
_entity.pdbx_description
1 polymer ?
#
loop_
_entity_poly.entity_id
_entity_poly.type
_entity_poly.pdbx_seq_one_letter_code
_entity_poly.pdbx_strand_id
1 'polypeptide(L)' 'YYALICLNDGKKETMVDSRPSDAVAVALRVNAPIFVEETIMEQKSADELEEWLKNLKPEDFGNIM' A
#
# COMPACT_ATOMS: atom_id res chain seq x y z
N TYR A 1 -7.01 -6.88 -5.51
CA TYR A 1 -6.37 -5.57 -5.72
C TYR A 1 -5.01 -5.77 -6.38
N TYR A 2 -4.60 -4.84 -7.23
CA TYR A 2 -3.29 -4.82 -7.91
C TYR A 2 -2.58 -3.51 -7.56
N ALA A 3 -1.26 -3.44 -7.72
CA ALA A 3 -0.49 -2.23 -7.47
C ALA A 3 0.65 -2.07 -8.47
N LEU A 4 1.07 -0.82 -8.69
CA LEU A 4 2.26 -0.49 -9.47
C LEU A 4 3.23 0.27 -8.57
N ILE A 5 4.51 -0.08 -8.66
CA ILE A 5 5.59 0.74 -8.10
C ILE A 5 6.10 1.65 -9.22
N CYS A 6 5.95 2.96 -9.04
CA CYS A 6 6.47 3.97 -9.96
C CYS A 6 7.86 4.39 -9.53
N LEU A 7 8.87 4.08 -10.35
CA LEU A 7 10.26 4.44 -10.13
C LEU A 7 10.65 5.58 -11.07
N ASN A 8 11.40 6.56 -10.58
CA ASN A 8 11.98 7.62 -11.39
C ASN A 8 13.47 7.76 -11.03
N ASP A 9 14.35 7.53 -12.00
CA ASP A 9 15.81 7.62 -11.86
C ASP A 9 16.38 8.97 -12.32
N GLY A 10 15.51 9.96 -12.58
CA GLY A 10 15.82 11.27 -13.13
C GLY A 10 15.98 11.29 -14.65
N LYS A 11 15.96 10.13 -15.33
CA LYS A 11 16.05 10.02 -16.79
C LYS A 11 14.79 9.43 -17.39
N LYS A 12 14.16 8.49 -16.68
CA LYS A 12 12.92 7.86 -17.11
C LYS A 12 12.06 7.43 -15.93
N GLU A 13 10.77 7.33 -16.19
CA GLU A 13 9.84 6.63 -15.32
C GLU A 13 9.74 5.17 -15.73
N THR A 14 9.69 4.27 -14.75
CA THR A 14 9.50 2.84 -14.94
C THR A 14 8.42 2.36 -13.98
N MET A 15 7.41 1.68 -14.53
CA MET A 15 6.34 1.07 -13.76
C MET A 15 6.62 -0.43 -13.60
N VAL A 16 6.51 -0.91 -12.37
CA VAL A 16 6.71 -2.32 -12.01
C VAL A 16 5.42 -2.87 -11.42
N ASP A 17 4.89 -3.93 -12.04
CA ASP A 17 3.74 -4.66 -11.51
C ASP A 17 4.08 -5.30 -10.17
N SER A 18 3.18 -5.15 -9.20
CA SER A 18 3.42 -5.53 -7.82
C SER A 18 2.14 -5.94 -7.10
N ARG A 19 2.29 -6.81 -6.10
CA ARG A 19 1.21 -7.05 -5.14
C ARG A 19 1.07 -5.82 -4.24
N PRO A 20 -0.16 -5.47 -3.80
CA PRO A 20 -0.38 -4.33 -2.91
C PRO A 20 0.48 -4.35 -1.63
N SER A 21 0.66 -5.51 -1.00
CA SER A 21 1.48 -5.65 0.22
C SER A 21 2.94 -5.23 0.01
N ASP A 22 3.52 -5.62 -1.13
CA ASP A 22 4.92 -5.35 -1.44
C ASP A 22 5.10 -3.86 -1.80
N ALA A 23 4.18 -3.29 -2.58
CA ALA A 23 4.19 -1.87 -2.94
C ALA A 23 4.09 -0.96 -1.69
N VAL A 24 3.19 -1.28 -0.76
CA VAL A 24 3.05 -0.54 0.51
C VAL A 24 4.32 -0.66 1.35
N ALA A 25 4.88 -1.88 1.49
CA ALA A 25 6.10 -2.09 2.28
C ALA A 25 7.31 -1.30 1.71
N VAL A 26 7.45 -1.25 0.39
CA VAL A 26 8.49 -0.44 -0.28
C VAL A 26 8.25 1.04 -0.02
N ALA A 27 7.03 1.54 -0.26
CA ALA A 27 6.69 2.95 -0.10
C ALA A 27 6.96 3.44 1.33
N LEU A 28 6.57 2.68 2.35
CA LEU A 28 6.83 2.99 3.75
C LEU A 28 8.33 3.04 4.06
N ARG A 29 9.12 2.10 3.52
CA ARG A 29 10.57 2.02 3.78
C ARG A 29 11.34 3.21 3.22
N VAL A 30 10.90 3.76 2.09
CA VAL A 30 11.56 4.88 1.42
C VAL A 30 10.83 6.21 1.61
N ASN A 31 9.77 6.23 2.42
CA ASN A 31 8.88 7.36 2.66
C ASN A 31 8.32 7.96 1.35
N ALA A 32 7.93 7.10 0.41
CA ALA A 32 7.28 7.49 -0.84
C ALA A 32 5.77 7.65 -0.66
N PRO A 33 5.13 8.57 -1.42
CA PRO A 33 3.68 8.73 -1.41
C PRO A 33 2.97 7.48 -1.93
N ILE A 34 1.80 7.18 -1.36
CA ILE A 34 0.93 6.08 -1.79
C ILE A 34 -0.35 6.70 -2.35
N PHE A 35 -0.75 6.28 -3.55
CA PHE A 35 -1.98 6.69 -4.20
C PHE A 35 -2.87 5.47 -4.40
N VAL A 36 -4.18 5.67 -4.27
CA VAL A 36 -5.20 4.63 -4.38
C VAL A 36 -6.35 5.18 -5.21
N GLU A 37 -6.90 4.36 -6.11
CA GLU A 37 -8.09 4.69 -6.88
C GLU A 37 -9.28 4.95 -5.95
N GLU A 38 -10.07 5.98 -6.24
CA GLU A 38 -11.20 6.42 -5.39
C GLU A 38 -12.21 5.28 -5.17
N THR A 39 -12.48 4.49 -6.20
CA THR A 39 -13.37 3.31 -6.12
C THR A 39 -12.94 2.27 -5.09
N ILE A 40 -11.64 2.16 -4.78
CA ILE A 40 -11.13 1.25 -3.76
C ILE A 40 -11.35 1.82 -2.36
N MET A 41 -11.30 3.14 -2.23
CA MET A 41 -11.66 3.84 -1.00
C MET A 41 -13.17 3.77 -0.74
N GLU A 42 -14.01 3.81 -1.77
CA GLU A 42 -15.47 3.67 -1.64
C GLU A 42 -15.90 2.26 -1.21
N GLN A 43 -15.14 1.23 -1.59
CA GLN A 43 -15.43 -0.16 -1.23
C GLN A 43 -15.13 -0.49 0.24
N LYS A 44 -14.22 0.25 0.87
CA LYS A 44 -13.99 0.18 2.31
C LYS A 44 -14.68 1.37 2.94
N SER A 45 -15.88 1.17 3.47
CA SER A 45 -16.47 2.16 4.37
C SER A 45 -15.42 2.58 5.39
N ALA A 46 -15.29 3.89 5.65
CA ALA A 46 -14.32 4.40 6.63
C ALA A 46 -14.43 3.66 7.98
N ASP A 47 -15.63 3.18 8.29
CA ASP A 47 -15.98 2.38 9.45
C ASP A 47 -15.23 1.04 9.51
N GLU A 48 -15.15 0.30 8.40
CA GLU A 48 -14.42 -0.99 8.34
C GLU A 48 -12.90 -0.81 8.45
N LEU A 49 -12.36 0.27 7.86
CA LEU A 49 -10.94 0.58 7.96
C LEU A 49 -10.57 1.01 9.39
N GLU A 50 -11.41 1.82 10.04
CA GLU A 50 -11.22 2.18 11.44
C GLU A 50 -11.29 0.98 12.36
N GLU A 51 -12.27 0.08 12.16
CA GLU A 51 -12.42 -1.11 12.97
C GLU A 51 -11.23 -2.07 12.79
N TRP A 52 -10.74 -2.20 11.56
CA TRP A 52 -9.53 -2.97 11.28
C TRP A 52 -8.29 -2.36 11.95
N LEU A 53 -8.10 -1.03 11.88
CA LEU A 53 -6.99 -0.34 12.53
C LEU A 53 -7.04 -0.47 14.06
N LYS A 54 -8.24 -0.39 14.66
CA LYS A 54 -8.44 -0.55 16.12
C LYS A 54 -8.08 -1.97 16.59
N ASN A 55 -8.24 -2.97 15.73
CA ASN A 55 -7.98 -4.38 16.04
C ASN A 55 -6.58 -4.86 15.64
N LEU A 56 -5.77 -3.99 15.04
CA LEU A 56 -4.43 -4.32 14.55
C LEU A 56 -3.46 -4.55 15.71
N LYS A 57 -2.94 -5.77 15.85
CA LYS A 57 -1.98 -6.12 16.91
C LYS A 57 -0.54 -6.06 16.40
N PRO A 58 0.44 -5.78 17.28
CA PRO A 58 1.87 -5.85 16.93
C PRO A 58 2.29 -7.17 16.28
N GLU A 59 1.63 -8.29 16.62
CA GLU A 59 1.90 -9.61 16.03
C GLU A 59 1.46 -9.73 14.56
N ASP A 60 0.46 -8.95 14.12
CA ASP A 60 -0.03 -8.95 12.73
C ASP A 60 0.99 -8.37 11.74
N PHE A 61 1.99 -7.63 12.26
CA PHE A 61 3.10 -7.10 11.47
C PHE A 61 4.20 -8.14 11.20
N GLY A 62 4.12 -9.34 11.81
CA GLY A 62 5.19 -10.33 11.83
C GLY A 62 5.11 -11.46 10.80
N ASN A 63 4.03 -11.59 10.03
CA ASN A 63 3.85 -12.70 9.08
C ASN A 63 4.29 -12.38 7.64
N ILE A 64 5.22 -11.44 7.49
CA ILE A 64 5.86 -11.10 6.21
C ILE A 64 7.33 -11.52 6.30
N MET A 65 7.57 -12.83 6.34
CA MET A 65 8.87 -13.43 6.05
C MET A 65 8.67 -14.59 5.08
#